data_AF-A0A841LT14-F1
#
_entry.id   AF-A0A841LT14-F1
#
_cell.length_a   1.000
_cell.length_b   1.000
_cell.length_c   1.000
_cell.angle_alpha   90.00
_cell.angle_beta   90.00
_cell.angle_gamma   90.00
#
_symmetry.space_group_name_H-M   'P 1'
#
loop_
_entity.id
_entity.type
_entity.pdbx_description
1 polymer ?
#
loop_
_entity_poly.entity_id
_entity_poly.type
_entity_poly.pdbx_seq_one_letter_code
_entity_poly.pdbx_strand_id
1 'polypeptide(L)'
;MVDQIFCIFDYTIIVMTIIAHPKNKKQEAAIEAILKALDVSFQKEEESPYNPEFVAKVKARAASAEKGNVTRIKDPNNIWESIL
;
A
#
# COMPACT_ATOMS: atom_id res chain seq x y z
N MET A 1 -45.16 -17.37 6.54
CA MET A 1 -44.76 -17.99 7.82
C MET A 1 -43.93 -19.21 7.46
N VAL A 2 -42.60 -19.16 7.31
CA VAL A 2 -41.61 -18.68 8.29
C VAL A 2 -40.35 -18.02 7.71
N ASP A 3 -40.13 -17.98 6.40
CA ASP A 3 -38.80 -17.59 5.88
C ASP A 3 -38.59 -16.08 5.63
N GLN A 4 -39.62 -15.24 5.72
CA GLN A 4 -39.41 -13.78 5.74
C GLN A 4 -38.58 -13.31 6.96
N ILE A 5 -38.42 -14.15 7.99
CA ILE A 5 -37.51 -13.90 9.13
C ILE A 5 -36.05 -14.15 8.76
N PHE A 6 -35.74 -15.09 7.84
CA PHE A 6 -34.35 -15.38 7.49
C PHE A 6 -33.75 -14.33 6.55
N CYS A 7 -34.58 -13.72 5.69
CA CYS A 7 -34.13 -12.68 4.76
C CYS A 7 -33.58 -11.40 5.44
N ILE A 8 -33.84 -11.20 6.74
CA ILE A 8 -33.34 -10.05 7.50
C ILE A 8 -32.07 -10.40 8.30
N PHE A 9 -31.79 -11.69 8.56
CA PHE A 9 -30.73 -12.09 9.49
C PHE A 9 -29.29 -12.07 8.94
N ASP A 10 -29.09 -12.00 7.62
CA ASP A 10 -27.75 -11.86 7.03
C ASP A 10 -27.54 -10.51 6.32
N TYR A 11 -28.30 -9.47 6.67
CA TYR A 11 -28.06 -8.09 6.22
C TYR A 11 -26.70 -7.51 6.71
N THR A 12 -25.78 -8.35 7.17
CA THR A 12 -24.50 -7.95 7.76
C THR A 12 -23.46 -9.06 7.60
N ILE A 13 -23.28 -9.64 6.41
CA ILE A 13 -21.93 -10.12 6.06
C ILE A 13 -21.08 -8.86 5.91
N ILE A 14 -20.53 -8.37 7.02
CA ILE A 14 -19.40 -7.43 7.01
C ILE A 14 -18.25 -8.23 6.39
N VAL A 15 -18.14 -8.18 5.07
CA VAL A 15 -16.98 -8.67 4.35
C VAL A 15 -15.83 -7.73 4.67
N MET A 16 -15.01 -8.10 5.66
CA MET A 16 -13.80 -7.35 6.01
C MET A 16 -12.69 -7.71 5.03
N THR A 17 -12.04 -6.69 4.47
CA THR A 17 -10.83 -6.88 3.66
C THR A 17 -9.62 -6.90 4.58
N ILE A 18 -8.84 -7.97 4.55
CA ILE A 18 -7.61 -8.12 5.33
C ILE A 18 -6.42 -7.91 4.41
N ILE A 19 -5.60 -6.90 4.70
CA ILE A 19 -4.34 -6.63 3.99
C ILE A 19 -3.19 -7.05 4.90
N ALA A 20 -2.40 -8.02 4.46
CA ALA A 20 -1.23 -8.49 5.18
C ALA A 20 0.05 -7.93 4.54
N HIS A 21 0.93 -7.32 5.35
CA HIS A 21 2.24 -6.82 4.91
C HIS A 21 3.36 -7.73 5.45
N PRO A 22 3.67 -8.86 4.77
CA PRO A 22 4.74 -9.76 5.19
C PRO A 22 6.10 -9.05 5.14
N LYS A 23 6.93 -9.23 6.17
CA LYS A 23 8.26 -8.60 6.25
C LYS A 23 9.36 -9.44 5.59
N ASN A 24 9.07 -10.71 5.30
CA ASN A 24 10.06 -11.65 4.78
C ASN A 24 9.42 -12.76 3.94
N LYS A 25 10.19 -13.34 3.00
CA LYS A 25 9.70 -14.35 2.04
C LYS A 25 9.09 -15.60 2.72
N LYS A 26 9.61 -15.97 3.90
CA LYS A 26 9.08 -17.09 4.70
C LYS A 26 7.67 -16.82 5.22
N GLN A 27 7.36 -15.56 5.59
CA GLN A 27 6.04 -15.17 6.09
C GLN A 27 5.01 -15.12 4.96
N GLU A 28 5.42 -14.65 3.78
CA GLU A 28 4.58 -14.66 2.58
C GLU A 28 4.14 -16.09 2.23
N ALA A 29 5.09 -17.03 2.16
CA ALA A 29 4.81 -18.43 1.85
C ALA A 29 3.89 -19.10 2.89
N ALA A 30 4.06 -18.76 4.17
CA ALA A 30 3.20 -19.29 5.24
C ALA A 30 1.75 -18.76 5.15
N ILE A 31 1.58 -17.46 4.89
CA ILE A 31 0.26 -16.84 4.71
C ILE A 31 -0.42 -17.41 3.46
N GLU A 32 0.31 -17.57 2.36
CA GLU A 32 -0.20 -18.17 1.13
C GLU A 32 -0.71 -19.61 1.35
N ALA A 33 0.04 -20.42 2.09
CA ALA A 33 -0.37 -21.80 2.40
C ALA A 33 -1.65 -21.84 3.23
N ILE A 34 -1.79 -20.93 4.21
CA ILE A 34 -3.00 -20.82 5.04
C ILE A 34 -4.19 -20.37 4.18
N LEU A 35 -4.04 -19.35 3.34
CA LEU A 35 -5.12 -18.85 2.48
C LEU A 35 -5.57 -19.90 1.46
N LYS A 36 -4.64 -20.66 0.87
CA LYS A 36 -4.95 -21.80 0.00
C LYS A 36 -5.69 -22.91 0.72
N ALA A 37 -5.29 -23.24 1.96
CA ALA A 37 -5.96 -24.26 2.75
C ALA A 37 -7.39 -23.88 3.14
N LEU A 38 -7.67 -22.58 3.23
CA LEU A 38 -9.00 -22.03 3.51
C LEU A 38 -9.83 -21.75 2.24
N ASP A 39 -9.31 -22.10 1.06
CA ASP A 39 -9.94 -21.85 -0.25
C ASP A 39 -10.30 -20.36 -0.46
N VAL A 40 -9.50 -19.46 0.10
CA VAL A 40 -9.72 -18.01 0.01
C VAL A 40 -8.99 -17.47 -1.22
N SER A 41 -9.71 -16.74 -2.08
CA SER A 41 -9.10 -15.98 -3.17
C SER A 41 -8.27 -14.82 -2.62
N PHE A 42 -7.01 -14.72 -3.02
CA PHE A 42 -6.13 -13.62 -2.65
C PHE A 42 -5.44 -13.02 -3.88
N GLN A 43 -5.09 -11.75 -3.79
CA GLN A 43 -4.30 -11.05 -4.80
C GLN A 43 -2.95 -10.72 -4.19
N LYS A 44 -1.88 -11.01 -4.92
CA LYS A 44 -0.55 -10.49 -4.60
C LYS A 44 -0.39 -9.20 -5.37
N GLU A 45 -0.20 -8.10 -4.67
CA GLU A 45 0.32 -6.89 -5.29
C GLU A 45 1.80 -7.16 -5.56
N GLU A 46 2.15 -7.39 -6.84
CA GLU A 46 3.55 -7.41 -7.27
C GLU A 46 4.19 -6.03 -7.06
N GLU A 47 5.53 -5.99 -7.03
CA GLU A 47 6.36 -4.87 -6.58
C GLU A 47 5.82 -3.47 -6.92
N SER A 48 6.12 -2.54 -6.00
CA SER A 48 5.78 -1.11 -6.03
C SER A 48 5.38 -0.61 -7.42
N PRO A 49 4.22 0.06 -7.58
CA PRO A 49 3.72 0.51 -8.88
C PRO A 49 4.64 1.52 -9.59
N TYR A 50 5.74 1.90 -8.93
CA TYR A 50 6.76 2.80 -9.44
C TYR A 50 7.91 2.04 -10.09
N ASN A 51 8.29 2.50 -11.27
CA ASN A 51 9.47 2.01 -11.98
C ASN A 51 10.72 2.02 -11.04
N PRO A 52 11.49 0.92 -10.97
CA PRO A 52 12.65 0.84 -10.08
C PRO A 52 13.70 1.94 -10.33
N GLU A 53 13.86 2.41 -11.57
CA GLU A 53 14.75 3.54 -11.87
C GLU A 53 14.26 4.85 -11.25
N PHE A 54 12.94 5.06 -11.21
CA PHE A 54 12.34 6.22 -10.57
C PHE A 54 12.59 6.17 -9.06
N VAL A 55 12.37 5.00 -8.44
CA VAL A 55 12.65 4.80 -7.01
C VAL A 55 14.14 5.04 -6.69
N ALA A 56 15.05 4.57 -7.56
CA ALA A 56 16.48 4.81 -7.40
C ALA A 56 16.83 6.31 -7.48
N LYS A 57 16.26 7.05 -8.44
CA LYS A 57 16.46 8.51 -8.56
C LYS A 57 15.96 9.26 -7.33
N VAL A 58 14.77 8.91 -6.81
CA VAL A 58 14.22 9.53 -5.60
C VAL A 58 15.13 9.27 -4.39
N LYS A 59 15.57 8.03 -4.19
CA LYS A 59 16.52 7.68 -3.11
C LYS A 59 17.83 8.45 -3.22
N ALA A 60 18.38 8.58 -4.43
CA ALA A 60 19.59 9.36 -4.66
C ALA A 60 19.41 10.85 -4.35
N ARG A 61 18.26 11.44 -4.73
CA ARG A 61 17.94 12.84 -4.40
C ARG A 61 17.74 13.04 -2.89
N ALA A 62 17.09 12.11 -2.20
CA ALA A 62 16.95 12.14 -0.75
C ALA A 62 18.32 12.16 -0.04
N ALA A 63 19.22 11.25 -0.41
CA ALA A 63 20.58 11.23 0.14
C ALA A 63 21.39 12.50 -0.20
N SER A 64 21.14 13.10 -1.38
CA SER A 64 21.75 14.39 -1.75
C SER A 64 21.21 15.54 -0.91
N ALA A 65 19.93 15.55 -0.60
CA ALA A 65 19.29 16.56 0.23
C ALA A 65 19.80 16.49 1.68
N GLU A 66 19.96 15.27 2.23
CA GLU A 66 20.58 15.05 3.54
C GLU A 66 22.01 15.60 3.62
N LYS A 67 22.74 15.56 2.49
CA LYS A 67 24.07 16.16 2.35
C LYS A 67 24.05 17.69 2.19
N GLY A 68 22.88 18.32 2.27
CA GLY A 68 22.73 19.77 2.21
C GLY A 68 22.63 20.35 0.80
N ASN A 69 22.52 19.52 -0.25
CA ASN A 69 22.26 19.98 -1.61
C ASN A 69 20.77 20.27 -1.81
N VAL A 70 20.31 21.34 -1.15
CA VAL A 70 18.92 21.79 -1.15
C VAL A 70 18.86 23.29 -1.42
N THR A 71 17.80 23.73 -2.10
CA THR A 71 17.50 25.14 -2.30
C THR A 71 16.46 25.58 -1.29
N ARG A 72 16.70 26.69 -0.58
CA ARG A 72 15.71 27.26 0.33
C ARG A 72 14.74 28.14 -0.45
N ILE A 73 13.46 27.85 -0.33
CA ILE A 73 12.39 28.69 -0.85
C ILE A 73 12.29 29.94 0.04
N LYS A 74 12.30 31.12 -0.57
CA LYS A 74 12.29 32.41 0.16
C LYS A 74 10.89 32.79 0.62
N ASP A 75 9.89 32.62 -0.25
CA ASP A 75 8.49 32.86 0.06
C ASP A 75 7.70 31.54 0.03
N PRO A 76 7.27 31.01 1.18
CA PRO A 76 6.42 29.82 1.25
C PRO A 76 5.07 29.96 0.54
N ASN A 77 4.56 31.19 0.38
CA ASN A 77 3.28 31.45 -0.27
C ASN A 77 3.40 31.57 -1.80
N ASN A 78 4.63 31.75 -2.31
CA ASN A 78 4.93 31.81 -3.74
C ASN A 78 6.18 30.99 -4.07
N ILE A 79 6.00 29.67 -4.06
CA ILE A 79 7.10 28.72 -4.30
C ILE A 79 7.55 28.69 -5.77
N TRP A 80 6.69 29.11 -6.70
CA TRP A 80 6.92 28.98 -8.14
C TRP A 80 8.03 29.91 -8.64
N GLU A 81 8.10 31.14 -8.13
CA GLU A 81 9.19 32.07 -8.45
C GLU A 81 10.56 31.59 -7.95
N SER A 82 10.59 30.68 -6.98
CA SER A 82 11.83 30.15 -6.41
C SER A 82 12.34 28.87 -7.10
N ILE A 83 11.55 28.27 -7.99
CA ILE A 83 11.83 26.95 -8.61
C ILE A 83 12.02 27.06 -10.14
N LEU A 84 11.59 28.17 -10.75
CA LEU A 84 11.85 28.53 -12.15
C LEU A 84 13.22 29.20 -12.33
#